data_AF-A0A1H4ERW5-F1
#
_entry.id   AF-A0A1H4ERW5-F1
#
_cell.length_a   1.000
_cell.length_b   1.000
_cell.length_c   1.000
_cell.angle_alpha   90.00
_cell.angle_beta   90.00
_cell.angle_gamma   90.00
#
_symmetry.space_group_name_H-M   'P 1'
#
loop_
_entity.id
_entity.type
_entity.pdbx_description
1 polymer ?
#
loop_
_entity_poly.entity_id
_entity_poly.type
_entity_poly.pdbx_seq_one_letter_code
_entity_poly.pdbx_strand_id
1 'polypeptide(L)'
;MKPMRTLLLLLLLGAAACSDEKKETPPIEPWPETGMEDATYINNGEIQLGVDMNRGGAVFHFSEVGTKRNLLNHCDEGRFMQQSYYGEADGSIWNTQPWVWNPIQGGGWQGQKAEVTEQQVEQSSLRVTTIPVHWAAGTPVTECRMIESISLEGRIAHIRYSFSNRGTGARDHPATHQEVPAVFVDWDLKNYVFYDGDKPWTGGELKSEVPGRLDLTGRNEERSRTEHWAAYVDDTGWGIGVYTPGTELSTTYRFGSGPGGPMSGACSYFAPIRTFAVTEGLAFTYDVYMMIGTVEELRAAFYDLHEKRYSE
;
A
#
# COMPACT_ATOMS: atom_id res chain seq x y z
N MET A 1 48.95 -11.60 -77.96
CA MET A 1 48.46 -10.24 -77.63
C MET A 1 47.36 -10.39 -76.58
N LYS A 2 47.29 -9.43 -75.65
CA LYS A 2 46.92 -9.53 -74.23
C LYS A 2 45.54 -10.18 -73.89
N PRO A 3 45.41 -10.82 -72.71
CA PRO A 3 44.19 -11.50 -72.27
C PRO A 3 43.19 -10.51 -71.65
N MET A 4 41.90 -10.70 -71.94
CA MET A 4 40.81 -9.95 -71.35
C MET A 4 40.38 -10.62 -70.04
N ARG A 5 40.55 -9.91 -68.92
CA ARG A 5 40.18 -10.36 -67.57
C ARG A 5 38.66 -10.46 -67.45
N THR A 6 38.16 -11.65 -67.15
CA THR A 6 36.77 -11.87 -66.68
C THR A 6 36.64 -11.34 -65.26
N LEU A 7 35.90 -10.26 -65.08
CA LEU A 7 35.56 -9.70 -63.77
C LEU A 7 34.26 -10.38 -63.29
N LEU A 8 34.37 -11.21 -62.26
CA LEU A 8 33.25 -11.86 -61.60
C LEU A 8 32.59 -10.83 -60.65
N LEU A 9 31.42 -10.31 -61.01
CA LEU A 9 30.63 -9.44 -60.14
C LEU A 9 29.77 -10.32 -59.23
N LEU A 10 30.18 -10.51 -57.98
CA LEU A 10 29.31 -11.10 -56.94
C LEU A 10 28.21 -10.08 -56.59
N LEU A 11 26.95 -10.41 -56.90
CA LEU A 11 25.80 -9.75 -56.29
C LEU A 11 25.70 -10.20 -54.82
N LEU A 12 26.06 -9.31 -53.89
CA LEU A 12 25.66 -9.42 -52.50
C LEU A 12 24.24 -8.86 -52.38
N LEU A 13 23.24 -9.75 -52.32
CA LEU A 13 21.92 -9.41 -51.80
C LEU A 13 22.06 -9.21 -50.29
N GLY A 14 22.16 -7.95 -49.86
CA GLY A 14 21.94 -7.59 -48.46
C GLY A 14 20.46 -7.71 -48.15
N ALA A 15 20.07 -8.72 -47.36
CA ALA A 15 18.78 -8.74 -46.71
C ALA A 15 18.74 -7.61 -45.69
N ALA A 16 17.98 -6.54 -45.98
CA ALA A 16 17.65 -5.54 -44.98
C ALA A 16 16.73 -6.21 -43.95
N ALA A 17 17.28 -6.53 -42.78
CA ALA A 17 16.46 -6.85 -41.61
C ALA A 17 15.76 -5.56 -41.20
N CYS A 18 14.44 -5.49 -41.39
CA CYS A 18 13.60 -4.53 -40.70
C CYS A 18 13.69 -4.85 -39.20
N SER A 19 14.50 -4.09 -38.47
CA SER A 19 14.36 -4.01 -37.02
C SER A 19 13.05 -3.29 -36.75
N ASP A 20 12.08 -3.99 -36.15
CA ASP A 20 10.93 -3.35 -35.54
C ASP A 20 11.46 -2.37 -34.47
N GLU A 21 11.45 -1.09 -34.78
CA GLU A 21 11.61 -0.04 -33.78
C GLU A 21 10.48 -0.25 -32.76
N LYS A 22 10.85 -0.70 -31.56
CA LYS A 22 9.97 -0.60 -30.39
C LYS A 22 9.56 0.87 -30.31
N LYS A 23 8.32 1.19 -30.70
CA LYS A 23 7.70 2.47 -30.42
C LYS A 23 7.76 2.65 -28.91
N GLU A 24 8.69 3.47 -28.44
CA GLU A 24 8.69 3.92 -27.05
C GLU A 24 7.40 4.71 -26.85
N THR A 25 6.49 4.15 -26.05
CA THR A 25 5.33 4.90 -25.58
C THR A 25 5.86 6.11 -24.81
N PRO A 26 5.41 7.34 -25.11
CA PRO A 26 5.89 8.51 -24.38
C PRO A 26 5.63 8.33 -22.88
N PRO A 27 6.55 8.80 -22.02
CA PRO A 27 6.39 8.70 -20.58
C PRO A 27 5.09 9.38 -20.15
N ILE A 28 4.38 8.75 -19.22
CA ILE A 28 3.14 9.28 -18.66
C ILE A 28 3.54 10.26 -17.57
N GLU A 29 3.23 11.53 -17.77
CA GLU A 29 3.55 12.58 -16.80
C GLU A 29 2.75 12.37 -15.50
N PRO A 30 3.43 12.39 -14.34
CA PRO A 30 2.74 12.32 -13.06
C PRO A 30 1.92 13.59 -12.79
N TRP A 31 0.91 13.48 -11.94
CA TRP A 31 0.17 14.60 -11.35
C TRP A 31 0.47 14.67 -9.85
N PRO A 32 1.61 15.24 -9.44
CA PRO A 32 2.00 15.27 -8.04
C PRO A 32 0.97 16.03 -7.17
N GLU A 33 0.83 15.61 -5.92
CA GLU A 33 0.11 16.39 -4.91
C GLU A 33 0.89 17.68 -4.59
N THR A 34 0.17 18.79 -4.42
CA THR A 34 0.75 20.09 -4.04
C THR A 34 1.57 19.97 -2.76
N GLY A 35 2.83 20.39 -2.80
CA GLY A 35 3.79 20.30 -1.70
C GLY A 35 4.51 18.94 -1.59
N MET A 36 4.19 18.00 -2.47
CA MET A 36 4.82 16.69 -2.59
C MET A 36 5.34 16.47 -4.02
N GLU A 37 5.81 17.52 -4.69
CA GLU A 37 6.30 17.48 -6.08
C GLU A 37 7.58 16.67 -6.24
N ASP A 38 8.43 16.65 -5.21
CA ASP A 38 9.70 15.91 -5.19
C ASP A 38 9.55 14.46 -4.69
N ALA A 39 8.32 14.02 -4.37
CA ALA A 39 8.06 12.64 -3.97
C ALA A 39 8.13 11.68 -5.16
N THR A 40 8.22 10.37 -4.88
CA THR A 40 8.25 9.36 -5.95
C THR A 40 6.84 8.93 -6.29
N TYR A 41 6.49 9.01 -7.58
CA TYR A 41 5.21 8.55 -8.11
C TYR A 41 5.42 7.50 -9.19
N ILE A 42 4.52 6.52 -9.23
CA ILE A 42 4.34 5.57 -10.33
C ILE A 42 2.96 5.73 -10.92
N ASN A 43 2.83 5.53 -12.23
CA ASN A 43 1.65 5.88 -13.00
C ASN A 43 1.51 5.00 -14.25
N ASN A 44 0.29 4.52 -14.52
CA ASN A 44 -0.02 3.72 -15.72
C ASN A 44 -0.99 4.41 -16.69
N GLY A 45 -1.32 5.68 -16.47
CA GLY A 45 -2.25 6.46 -17.28
C GLY A 45 -3.70 6.40 -16.80
N GLU A 46 -4.04 5.47 -15.90
CA GLU A 46 -5.37 5.36 -15.29
C GLU A 46 -5.33 5.74 -13.82
N ILE A 47 -4.30 5.28 -13.10
CA ILE A 47 -4.08 5.55 -11.68
C ILE A 47 -2.64 6.00 -11.42
N GLN A 48 -2.46 6.71 -10.32
CA GLN A 48 -1.16 7.10 -9.79
C GLN A 48 -1.09 6.73 -8.32
N LEU A 49 0.07 6.20 -7.93
CA LEU A 49 0.45 5.93 -6.56
C LEU A 49 1.73 6.68 -6.21
N GLY A 50 1.77 7.30 -5.04
CA GLY A 50 2.95 7.99 -4.52
C GLY A 50 3.49 7.34 -3.24
N VAL A 51 4.81 7.26 -3.16
CA VAL A 51 5.57 6.82 -1.98
C VAL A 51 6.53 7.92 -1.50
N ASP A 52 6.65 8.08 -0.19
CA ASP A 52 7.58 9.04 0.40
C ASP A 52 8.90 8.36 0.76
N MET A 53 9.90 8.52 -0.09
CA MET A 53 11.24 7.95 0.12
C MET A 53 11.95 8.52 1.35
N ASN A 54 11.53 9.69 1.85
CA ASN A 54 12.05 10.25 3.10
C ASN A 54 11.36 9.67 4.33
N ARG A 55 10.34 8.82 4.16
CA ARG A 55 9.55 8.18 5.22
C ARG A 55 9.39 6.69 4.91
N GLY A 56 10.52 6.01 4.72
CA GLY A 56 10.56 4.55 4.53
C GLY A 56 9.80 4.02 3.31
N GLY A 57 9.57 4.85 2.29
CA GLY A 57 8.79 4.49 1.11
C GLY A 57 7.29 4.34 1.37
N ALA A 58 6.79 4.78 2.53
CA ALA A 58 5.39 4.59 2.88
C ALA A 58 4.45 5.22 1.84
N VAL A 59 3.36 4.51 1.53
CA VAL A 59 2.37 4.94 0.55
C VAL A 59 1.56 6.10 1.12
N PHE A 60 1.61 7.25 0.43
CA PHE A 60 0.95 8.49 0.87
C PHE A 60 -0.10 8.99 -0.12
N HIS A 61 -0.04 8.53 -1.37
CA HIS A 61 -0.91 9.01 -2.44
C HIS A 61 -1.53 7.87 -3.23
N PHE A 62 -2.85 7.93 -3.42
CA PHE A 62 -3.54 7.10 -4.41
C PHE A 62 -4.68 7.88 -5.05
N SER A 63 -4.70 7.92 -6.39
CA SER A 63 -5.65 8.72 -7.16
C SER A 63 -5.87 8.15 -8.57
N GLU A 64 -7.01 8.46 -9.17
CA GLU A 64 -7.30 8.18 -10.57
C GLU A 64 -7.09 9.41 -11.46
N VAL A 65 -6.79 9.18 -12.74
CA VAL A 65 -6.46 10.23 -13.73
C VAL A 65 -7.56 11.28 -13.91
N GLY A 66 -8.83 10.88 -13.73
CA GLY A 66 -10.00 11.73 -13.94
C GLY A 66 -10.18 12.78 -12.84
N THR A 67 -9.94 12.41 -11.58
CA THR A 67 -10.11 13.30 -10.43
C THR A 67 -8.81 13.90 -9.94
N LYS A 68 -7.69 13.16 -10.09
CA LYS A 68 -6.36 13.48 -9.54
C LYS A 68 -6.38 13.77 -8.03
N ARG A 69 -7.45 13.38 -7.35
CA ARG A 69 -7.66 13.57 -5.92
C ARG A 69 -6.95 12.45 -5.18
N ASN A 70 -6.04 12.80 -4.27
CA ASN A 70 -5.51 11.84 -3.31
C ASN A 70 -6.61 11.45 -2.31
N LEU A 71 -6.87 10.15 -2.16
CA LEU A 71 -7.85 9.62 -1.21
C LEU A 71 -7.22 9.12 0.09
N LEU A 72 -5.89 9.13 0.19
CA LEU A 72 -5.18 8.77 1.42
C LEU A 72 -4.93 10.00 2.29
N ASN A 73 -4.78 9.76 3.58
CA ASN A 73 -4.20 10.74 4.50
C ASN A 73 -2.68 10.49 4.61
N HIS A 74 -1.92 11.52 4.96
CA HIS A 74 -0.49 11.44 5.30
C HIS A 74 -0.05 12.61 6.21
N CYS A 75 -0.95 13.06 7.09
CA CYS A 75 -0.73 14.23 7.94
C CYS A 75 0.49 14.13 8.88
N ASP A 76 0.85 12.92 9.30
CA ASP A 76 1.98 12.63 10.19
C ASP A 76 2.56 11.22 9.93
N GLU A 77 3.68 10.89 10.56
CA GLU A 77 4.42 9.63 10.43
C GLU A 77 3.58 8.37 10.69
N GLY A 78 2.52 8.48 11.48
CA GLY A 78 1.59 7.40 11.79
C GLY A 78 0.51 7.20 10.74
N ARG A 79 0.28 8.14 9.84
CA ARG A 79 -0.91 8.19 8.98
C ARG A 79 -0.64 7.92 7.51
N PHE A 80 0.17 6.91 7.19
CA PHE A 80 0.34 6.42 5.83
C PHE A 80 -0.50 5.15 5.60
N MET A 81 -0.51 4.64 4.38
CA MET A 81 -0.72 3.21 4.20
C MET A 81 0.63 2.50 4.39
N GLN A 82 0.76 1.75 5.48
CA GLN A 82 2.06 1.30 5.96
C GLN A 82 2.04 0.02 6.79
N GLN A 83 3.17 -0.67 6.80
CA GLN A 83 3.42 -1.80 7.69
C GLN A 83 3.64 -1.33 9.14
N SER A 84 3.00 -2.01 10.08
CA SER A 84 3.14 -1.78 11.52
C SER A 84 2.97 -3.11 12.26
N TYR A 85 4.01 -3.52 12.99
CA TYR A 85 4.00 -4.77 13.74
C TYR A 85 4.17 -4.49 15.23
N TYR A 86 3.68 -5.41 16.07
CA TYR A 86 3.62 -5.29 17.51
C TYR A 86 4.24 -6.52 18.17
N GLY A 87 4.86 -6.30 19.32
CA GLY A 87 5.48 -7.34 20.11
C GLY A 87 5.22 -7.18 21.60
N GLU A 88 6.17 -7.63 22.41
CA GLU A 88 6.09 -7.53 23.87
C GLU A 88 6.35 -6.10 24.37
N ALA A 89 5.96 -5.84 25.61
CA ALA A 89 6.34 -4.62 26.31
C ALA A 89 7.87 -4.52 26.44
N ASP A 90 8.45 -3.37 26.08
CA ASP A 90 9.90 -3.17 26.03
C ASP A 90 10.37 -1.98 26.88
N GLY A 91 9.45 -1.37 27.64
CA GLY A 91 9.73 -0.22 28.49
C GLY A 91 9.75 1.13 27.75
N SER A 92 9.47 1.15 26.44
CA SER A 92 9.27 2.39 25.69
C SER A 92 7.99 3.12 26.15
N ILE A 93 7.93 4.43 25.93
CA ILE A 93 6.83 5.30 26.37
C ILE A 93 6.29 6.07 25.17
N TRP A 94 5.01 5.90 24.86
CA TRP A 94 4.28 6.70 23.87
C TRP A 94 3.34 7.66 24.58
N ASN A 95 3.54 8.96 24.40
CA ASN A 95 2.69 10.01 24.98
C ASN A 95 2.35 9.76 26.47
N THR A 96 3.39 9.57 27.29
CA THR A 96 3.31 9.26 28.75
C THR A 96 2.77 7.88 29.13
N GLN A 97 2.35 7.04 28.17
CA GLN A 97 1.87 5.68 28.40
C GLN A 97 2.93 4.63 28.07
N PRO A 98 3.06 3.55 28.87
CA PRO A 98 3.85 2.39 28.47
C PRO A 98 3.46 1.87 27.09
N TRP A 99 4.46 1.50 26.30
CA TRP A 99 4.28 0.98 24.96
C TRP A 99 4.93 -0.40 24.79
N VAL A 100 4.78 -0.95 23.60
CA VAL A 100 5.29 -2.25 23.19
C VAL A 100 6.29 -2.08 22.05
N TRP A 101 7.07 -3.13 21.81
CA TRP A 101 7.91 -3.22 20.62
C TRP A 101 7.04 -3.00 19.37
N ASN A 102 7.33 -1.96 18.59
CA ASN A 102 6.48 -1.58 17.46
C ASN A 102 7.28 -0.96 16.30
N PRO A 103 7.89 -1.78 15.42
CA PRO A 103 8.46 -1.27 14.17
C PRO A 103 7.35 -0.81 13.22
N ILE A 104 7.51 0.41 12.69
CA ILE A 104 6.60 1.07 11.77
C ILE A 104 7.35 1.66 10.57
N GLN A 105 6.73 1.63 9.39
CA GLN A 105 7.37 1.95 8.12
C GLN A 105 7.57 3.46 7.87
N GLY A 106 6.61 4.31 8.21
CA GLY A 106 6.63 5.75 7.89
C GLY A 106 7.52 6.55 8.84
N GLY A 107 7.46 6.22 10.13
CA GLY A 107 8.26 6.89 11.14
C GLY A 107 7.71 6.80 12.55
N GLY A 108 8.48 7.30 13.52
CA GLY A 108 8.09 7.39 14.93
C GLY A 108 7.18 8.59 15.22
N TRP A 109 6.44 8.53 16.33
CA TRP A 109 5.40 9.52 16.68
C TRP A 109 5.91 10.95 16.91
N GLN A 110 7.22 11.15 17.01
CA GLN A 110 7.85 12.46 17.18
C GLN A 110 8.55 12.96 15.90
N GLY A 111 8.26 12.36 14.75
CA GLY A 111 8.78 12.79 13.46
C GLY A 111 10.10 12.13 13.05
N GLN A 112 10.55 11.08 13.75
CA GLN A 112 11.69 10.29 13.29
C GLN A 112 11.30 9.51 12.05
N LYS A 113 12.18 9.52 11.04
CA LYS A 113 11.89 8.96 9.72
C LYS A 113 12.55 7.59 9.56
N ALA A 114 11.81 6.64 9.00
CA ALA A 114 12.39 5.37 8.60
C ALA A 114 13.27 5.53 7.36
N GLU A 115 14.27 4.65 7.23
CA GLU A 115 15.30 4.76 6.20
C GLU A 115 15.00 3.79 5.06
N VAL A 116 14.93 4.33 3.83
CA VAL A 116 14.99 3.53 2.60
C VAL A 116 16.44 3.13 2.34
N THR A 117 16.72 1.84 2.33
CA THR A 117 18.07 1.30 2.07
C THR A 117 18.26 0.82 0.63
N GLU A 118 17.17 0.45 -0.04
CA GLU A 118 17.18 0.04 -1.45
C GLU A 118 15.92 0.53 -2.14
N GLN A 119 16.04 0.93 -3.40
CA GLN A 119 14.91 1.29 -4.23
C GLN A 119 15.14 0.88 -5.69
N GLN A 120 14.07 0.45 -6.34
CA GLN A 120 13.97 0.31 -7.78
C GLN A 120 12.65 0.94 -8.21
N VAL A 121 12.69 1.91 -9.12
CA VAL A 121 11.51 2.64 -9.58
C VAL A 121 11.44 2.55 -11.10
N GLU A 122 10.27 2.19 -11.59
CA GLU A 122 9.92 2.15 -13.00
C GLU A 122 8.64 2.96 -13.21
N GLN A 123 8.15 3.04 -14.45
CA GLN A 123 7.01 3.90 -14.76
C GLN A 123 5.73 3.54 -13.97
N SER A 124 5.40 2.25 -13.90
CA SER A 124 4.15 1.75 -13.30
C SER A 124 4.40 0.73 -12.17
N SER A 125 5.64 0.65 -11.67
CA SER A 125 6.00 -0.26 -10.60
C SER A 125 7.20 0.26 -9.81
N LEU A 126 7.29 -0.14 -8.54
CA LEU A 126 8.45 0.13 -7.71
C LEU A 126 8.69 -0.99 -6.71
N ARG A 127 9.89 -1.02 -6.15
CA ARG A 127 10.25 -1.83 -4.99
C ARG A 127 11.10 -1.02 -4.04
N VAL A 128 10.74 -1.02 -2.76
CA VAL A 128 11.48 -0.34 -1.69
C VAL A 128 11.82 -1.34 -0.59
N THR A 129 13.06 -1.26 -0.07
CA THR A 129 13.49 -1.93 1.16
C THR A 129 13.77 -0.87 2.23
N THR A 130 13.20 -1.07 3.42
CA THR A 130 13.19 -0.09 4.52
C THR A 130 13.70 -0.72 5.82
N ILE A 131 14.49 0.05 6.57
CA ILE A 131 14.73 -0.16 8.00
C ILE A 131 13.66 0.63 8.76
N PRO A 132 12.70 -0.05 9.43
CA PRO A 132 11.64 0.65 10.15
C PRO A 132 12.17 1.36 11.39
N VAL A 133 11.37 2.29 11.89
CA VAL A 133 11.61 2.97 13.16
C VAL A 133 10.69 2.41 14.21
N HIS A 134 11.15 2.38 15.46
CA HIS A 134 10.31 2.05 16.59
C HIS A 134 9.35 3.19 16.86
N TRP A 135 8.02 2.95 16.81
CA TRP A 135 7.00 3.99 16.96
C TRP A 135 7.27 4.91 18.15
N ALA A 136 7.30 4.35 19.37
CA ALA A 136 7.45 5.10 20.61
C ALA A 136 8.87 5.68 20.86
N ALA A 137 9.91 4.86 20.70
CA ALA A 137 11.30 5.23 21.00
C ALA A 137 11.97 6.08 19.91
N GLY A 138 11.46 6.06 18.67
CA GLY A 138 12.03 6.82 17.55
C GLY A 138 13.37 6.29 17.06
N THR A 139 13.83 5.14 17.54
CA THR A 139 15.10 4.53 17.15
C THR A 139 14.91 3.54 15.99
N PRO A 140 15.89 3.40 15.07
CA PRO A 140 15.83 2.36 14.04
C PRO A 140 15.73 0.95 14.64
N VAL A 141 14.89 0.11 14.05
CA VAL A 141 14.73 -1.31 14.41
C VAL A 141 15.57 -2.13 13.43
N THR A 142 16.88 -2.10 13.61
CA THR A 142 17.88 -2.59 12.64
C THR A 142 17.85 -4.10 12.39
N GLU A 143 17.22 -4.86 13.27
CA GLU A 143 16.96 -6.29 13.14
C GLU A 143 15.81 -6.60 12.15
N CYS A 144 14.99 -5.60 11.83
CA CYS A 144 13.85 -5.75 10.94
C CYS A 144 14.11 -5.21 9.53
N ARG A 145 13.47 -5.81 8.52
CA ARG A 145 13.33 -5.22 7.18
C ARG A 145 11.89 -5.26 6.74
N MET A 146 11.43 -4.14 6.18
CA MET A 146 10.15 -4.00 5.51
C MET A 146 10.41 -3.79 4.03
N ILE A 147 9.77 -4.57 3.18
CA ILE A 147 9.85 -4.47 1.73
C ILE A 147 8.44 -4.27 1.21
N GLU A 148 8.27 -3.37 0.24
CA GLU A 148 7.06 -3.31 -0.58
C GLU A 148 7.44 -3.40 -2.05
N SER A 149 6.68 -4.18 -2.80
CA SER A 149 6.76 -4.25 -4.26
C SER A 149 5.39 -3.88 -4.80
N ILE A 150 5.33 -2.81 -5.58
CA ILE A 150 4.08 -2.21 -6.06
C ILE A 150 4.05 -2.28 -7.58
N SER A 151 2.91 -2.65 -8.14
CA SER A 151 2.63 -2.60 -9.57
C SER A 151 1.22 -2.07 -9.84
N LEU A 152 1.08 -1.29 -10.91
CA LEU A 152 -0.20 -0.72 -11.34
C LEU A 152 -0.67 -1.41 -12.64
N GLU A 153 -1.85 -2.03 -12.61
CA GLU A 153 -2.48 -2.68 -13.78
C GLU A 153 -3.94 -2.22 -13.91
N GLY A 154 -4.27 -1.55 -15.02
CA GLY A 154 -5.57 -0.89 -15.17
C GLY A 154 -5.86 0.04 -13.98
N ARG A 155 -7.02 -0.16 -13.34
CA ARG A 155 -7.46 0.58 -12.14
C ARG A 155 -6.99 -0.04 -10.81
N ILE A 156 -6.17 -1.10 -10.83
CA ILE A 156 -5.72 -1.80 -9.62
C ILE A 156 -4.25 -1.46 -9.31
N ALA A 157 -4.00 -1.06 -8.07
CA ALA A 157 -2.66 -1.12 -7.48
C ALA A 157 -2.52 -2.44 -6.70
N HIS A 158 -1.55 -3.26 -7.06
CA HIS A 158 -1.15 -4.45 -6.29
C HIS A 158 0.11 -4.12 -5.51
N ILE A 159 0.07 -4.32 -4.20
CA ILE A 159 1.21 -4.17 -3.29
C ILE A 159 1.49 -5.52 -2.64
N ARG A 160 2.71 -6.01 -2.80
CA ARG A 160 3.23 -7.16 -2.06
C ARG A 160 4.15 -6.66 -0.95
N TYR A 161 3.65 -6.71 0.29
CA TYR A 161 4.45 -6.38 1.46
C TYR A 161 5.20 -7.62 1.95
N SER A 162 6.44 -7.43 2.37
CA SER A 162 7.22 -8.44 3.08
C SER A 162 7.89 -7.84 4.31
N PHE A 163 7.79 -8.54 5.42
CA PHE A 163 8.43 -8.20 6.68
C PHE A 163 9.34 -9.33 7.13
N SER A 164 10.50 -8.98 7.67
CA SER A 164 11.41 -9.95 8.27
C SER A 164 11.99 -9.45 9.58
N ASN A 165 12.11 -10.36 10.55
CA ASN A 165 12.77 -10.17 11.84
C ASN A 165 13.96 -11.14 11.91
N ARG A 166 15.07 -10.74 11.27
CA ARG A 166 16.20 -11.65 10.96
C ARG A 166 17.59 -11.04 11.17
N GLY A 167 17.67 -9.73 11.37
CA GLY A 167 18.95 -9.06 11.59
C GLY A 167 19.50 -9.32 12.98
N THR A 168 20.74 -8.87 13.20
CA THR A 168 21.38 -8.94 14.50
C THR A 168 20.54 -8.21 15.56
N GLY A 169 20.21 -8.90 16.65
CA GLY A 169 19.35 -8.37 17.71
C GLY A 169 17.87 -8.76 17.59
N ALA A 170 17.49 -9.48 16.53
CA ALA A 170 16.18 -10.10 16.42
C ALA A 170 15.91 -11.00 17.64
N ARG A 171 14.69 -10.91 18.16
CA ARG A 171 14.21 -11.69 19.30
C ARG A 171 12.78 -12.14 19.06
N ASP A 172 12.35 -13.12 19.85
CA ASP A 172 10.97 -13.58 19.84
C ASP A 172 10.04 -12.58 20.52
N HIS A 173 8.89 -12.34 19.87
CA HIS A 173 7.76 -11.62 20.41
C HIS A 173 6.51 -12.51 20.37
N PRO A 174 5.66 -12.46 21.41
CA PRO A 174 4.48 -13.30 21.49
C PRO A 174 3.46 -12.98 20.38
N ALA A 175 2.52 -13.90 20.16
CA ALA A 175 1.44 -13.66 19.22
C ALA A 175 0.55 -12.50 19.68
N THR A 176 0.36 -11.52 18.80
CA THR A 176 -0.53 -10.37 18.98
C THR A 176 -1.13 -9.96 17.63
N HIS A 177 -2.04 -8.99 17.64
CA HIS A 177 -2.60 -8.39 16.43
C HIS A 177 -1.53 -7.57 15.70
N GLN A 178 -1.42 -7.80 14.40
CA GLN A 178 -0.49 -7.16 13.49
C GLN A 178 -1.28 -6.44 12.40
N GLU A 179 -0.90 -5.20 12.07
CA GLU A 179 -1.56 -4.41 11.03
C GLU A 179 -0.96 -4.72 9.66
N VAL A 180 -1.78 -5.23 8.73
CA VAL A 180 -1.32 -5.77 7.46
C VAL A 180 -2.11 -5.23 6.26
N PRO A 181 -2.05 -3.92 5.93
CA PRO A 181 -1.33 -2.82 6.60
C PRO A 181 -2.27 -1.89 7.40
N ALA A 182 -1.73 -0.89 8.07
CA ALA A 182 -2.53 0.28 8.48
C ALA A 182 -2.96 1.06 7.23
N VAL A 183 -4.20 1.55 7.17
CA VAL A 183 -4.71 2.35 6.06
C VAL A 183 -5.42 3.60 6.59
N PHE A 184 -4.84 4.75 6.31
CA PHE A 184 -5.42 6.05 6.63
C PHE A 184 -5.97 6.73 5.39
N VAL A 185 -7.24 7.09 5.46
CA VAL A 185 -8.05 7.59 4.34
C VAL A 185 -8.52 9.00 4.65
N ASP A 186 -8.72 9.79 3.60
CA ASP A 186 -9.35 11.11 3.65
C ASP A 186 -10.63 11.07 4.52
N TRP A 187 -10.74 12.03 5.44
CA TRP A 187 -11.88 12.19 6.33
C TRP A 187 -13.23 12.34 5.61
N ASP A 188 -13.27 12.85 4.38
CA ASP A 188 -14.53 12.98 3.64
C ASP A 188 -15.13 11.61 3.26
N LEU A 189 -14.31 10.56 3.21
CA LEU A 189 -14.74 9.18 2.98
C LEU A 189 -15.09 8.53 4.31
N LYS A 190 -16.36 8.65 4.70
CA LYS A 190 -16.82 8.30 6.07
C LYS A 190 -17.49 6.94 6.20
N ASN A 191 -18.02 6.41 5.10
CA ASN A 191 -18.84 5.20 5.12
C ASN A 191 -17.92 3.99 4.95
N TYR A 192 -17.75 3.21 6.01
CA TYR A 192 -17.03 1.96 6.01
C TYR A 192 -17.93 0.84 5.50
N VAL A 193 -17.61 0.30 4.33
CA VAL A 193 -18.41 -0.70 3.62
C VAL A 193 -17.67 -2.03 3.58
N PHE A 194 -18.34 -3.11 3.97
CA PHE A 194 -17.77 -4.46 4.01
C PHE A 194 -18.86 -5.53 3.97
N TYR A 195 -18.48 -6.78 3.69
CA TYR A 195 -19.35 -7.94 3.81
C TYR A 195 -18.97 -8.77 5.04
N ASP A 196 -19.93 -9.11 5.90
CA ASP A 196 -19.71 -9.91 7.12
C ASP A 196 -20.64 -11.12 7.24
N GLY A 197 -21.30 -11.49 6.15
CA GLY A 197 -22.16 -12.67 6.12
C GLY A 197 -21.39 -13.98 6.09
N ASP A 198 -22.11 -15.08 6.28
CA ASP A 198 -21.59 -16.45 6.35
C ASP A 198 -21.38 -17.13 4.98
N LYS A 199 -21.73 -16.42 3.90
CA LYS A 199 -21.59 -16.87 2.50
C LYS A 199 -20.79 -15.85 1.71
N PRO A 200 -19.48 -15.70 1.99
CA PRO A 200 -18.66 -14.74 1.28
C PRO A 200 -18.59 -15.11 -0.20
N TRP A 201 -18.39 -14.10 -1.04
CA TRP A 201 -18.21 -14.27 -2.49
C TRP A 201 -19.47 -14.72 -3.24
N THR A 202 -20.66 -14.63 -2.61
CA THR A 202 -21.94 -14.96 -3.27
C THR A 202 -22.80 -13.73 -3.59
N GLY A 203 -22.30 -12.54 -3.31
CA GLY A 203 -23.00 -11.28 -3.61
C GLY A 203 -24.06 -10.93 -2.57
N GLY A 204 -23.91 -11.42 -1.33
CA GLY A 204 -24.83 -11.09 -0.24
C GLY A 204 -24.81 -9.60 0.14
N GLU A 205 -25.77 -9.16 0.95
CA GLU A 205 -25.92 -7.76 1.35
C GLU A 205 -24.67 -7.23 2.07
N LEU A 206 -24.20 -6.05 1.66
CA LEU A 206 -23.09 -5.35 2.30
C LEU A 206 -23.57 -4.55 3.51
N LYS A 207 -22.72 -4.44 4.52
CA LYS A 207 -22.89 -3.48 5.60
C LYS A 207 -22.20 -2.17 5.25
N SER A 208 -22.81 -1.07 5.70
CA SER A 208 -22.25 0.28 5.64
C SER A 208 -22.49 0.97 6.96
N GLU A 209 -21.45 1.54 7.53
CA GLU A 209 -21.51 2.23 8.82
C GLU A 209 -20.49 3.36 8.89
N VAL A 210 -20.64 4.24 9.87
CA VAL A 210 -19.64 5.27 10.18
C VAL A 210 -18.96 4.89 11.50
N PRO A 211 -17.69 4.45 11.47
CA PRO A 211 -16.98 4.05 12.69
C PRO A 211 -16.86 5.18 13.71
N GLY A 212 -16.77 4.81 14.99
CA GLY A 212 -16.71 5.75 16.10
C GLY A 212 -15.46 6.62 16.13
N ARG A 213 -15.56 7.73 16.87
CA ARG A 213 -14.50 8.73 17.01
C ARG A 213 -13.56 8.41 18.16
N LEU A 214 -12.33 8.00 17.85
CA LEU A 214 -11.31 7.63 18.83
C LEU A 214 -10.93 8.79 19.77
N ASP A 215 -10.93 10.03 19.27
CA ASP A 215 -10.59 11.23 20.03
C ASP A 215 -11.70 11.74 20.96
N LEU A 216 -12.88 11.10 20.94
CA LEU A 216 -14.00 11.44 21.80
C LEU A 216 -14.24 10.34 22.84
N THR A 217 -15.18 9.44 22.57
CA THR A 217 -15.54 8.31 23.44
C THR A 217 -15.32 6.97 22.75
N GLY A 218 -14.81 6.99 21.52
CA GLY A 218 -14.57 5.81 20.71
C GLY A 218 -13.39 5.00 21.23
N ARG A 219 -13.29 3.80 20.68
CA ARG A 219 -12.19 2.86 20.85
C ARG A 219 -11.89 2.27 19.48
N ASN A 220 -10.80 1.51 19.35
CA ASN A 220 -10.65 0.61 18.22
C ASN A 220 -11.86 -0.33 18.16
N GLU A 221 -12.51 -0.37 17.01
CA GLU A 221 -13.68 -1.20 16.77
C GLU A 221 -13.30 -2.35 15.85
N GLU A 222 -13.53 -3.58 16.28
CA GLU A 222 -13.25 -4.76 15.46
C GLU A 222 -14.43 -5.10 14.55
N ARG A 223 -14.11 -5.50 13.32
CA ARG A 223 -15.06 -6.02 12.33
C ARG A 223 -14.50 -7.28 11.69
N SER A 224 -15.37 -8.26 11.48
CA SER A 224 -15.10 -9.38 10.60
C SER A 224 -15.63 -9.05 9.22
N ARG A 225 -14.78 -9.17 8.20
CA ARG A 225 -15.09 -8.91 6.80
C ARG A 225 -14.73 -10.15 5.98
N THR A 226 -15.73 -11.01 5.78
CA THR A 226 -15.56 -12.39 5.30
C THR A 226 -15.21 -12.47 3.80
N GLU A 227 -15.36 -11.36 3.06
CA GLU A 227 -14.80 -11.21 1.71
C GLU A 227 -13.39 -10.59 1.71
N HIS A 228 -12.76 -10.39 2.87
CA HIS A 228 -11.42 -9.82 3.02
C HIS A 228 -11.18 -8.47 2.29
N TRP A 229 -12.22 -7.76 1.91
CA TRP A 229 -12.15 -6.41 1.39
C TRP A 229 -13.08 -5.50 2.19
N ALA A 230 -12.73 -4.22 2.22
CA ALA A 230 -13.54 -3.16 2.77
C ALA A 230 -13.26 -1.88 1.99
N ALA A 231 -14.16 -0.91 2.08
CA ALA A 231 -14.01 0.38 1.43
C ALA A 231 -14.37 1.51 2.38
N TYR A 232 -13.73 2.66 2.17
CA TYR A 232 -14.22 3.94 2.66
C TYR A 232 -14.75 4.73 1.48
N VAL A 233 -16.03 5.07 1.55
CA VAL A 233 -16.73 5.80 0.47
C VAL A 233 -17.44 7.04 1.00
N ASP A 234 -17.71 7.97 0.10
CA ASP A 234 -18.54 9.14 0.36
C ASP A 234 -20.05 8.77 0.37
N ASP A 235 -20.91 9.78 0.44
CA ASP A 235 -22.37 9.59 0.44
C ASP A 235 -22.95 9.13 -0.90
N THR A 236 -22.16 9.15 -1.98
CA THR A 236 -22.53 8.64 -3.30
C THR A 236 -22.12 7.19 -3.51
N GLY A 237 -21.37 6.61 -2.56
CA GLY A 237 -20.83 5.26 -2.68
C GLY A 237 -19.54 5.19 -3.48
N TRP A 238 -18.89 6.33 -3.77
CA TRP A 238 -17.60 6.39 -4.45
C TRP A 238 -16.46 6.60 -3.44
N GLY A 239 -15.33 5.91 -3.64
CA GLY A 239 -14.16 6.07 -2.77
C GLY A 239 -13.09 5.03 -3.04
N ILE A 240 -12.41 4.60 -1.98
CA ILE A 240 -11.29 3.66 -2.04
C ILE A 240 -11.65 2.32 -1.41
N GLY A 241 -11.41 1.24 -2.15
CA GLY A 241 -11.50 -0.13 -1.66
C GLY A 241 -10.12 -0.75 -1.47
N VAL A 242 -10.00 -1.59 -0.45
CA VAL A 242 -8.78 -2.34 -0.14
C VAL A 242 -9.11 -3.80 0.13
N TYR A 243 -8.54 -4.68 -0.69
CA TYR A 243 -8.65 -6.13 -0.59
C TYR A 243 -7.34 -6.72 -0.07
N THR A 244 -7.41 -7.51 1.00
CA THR A 244 -6.27 -8.19 1.62
C THR A 244 -6.58 -9.69 1.78
N PRO A 245 -6.34 -10.51 0.73
CA PRO A 245 -6.70 -11.91 0.71
C PRO A 245 -6.23 -12.68 1.95
N GLY A 246 -7.13 -13.43 2.60
CA GLY A 246 -6.84 -14.22 3.79
C GLY A 246 -6.76 -13.40 5.08
N THR A 247 -7.36 -12.21 5.10
CA THR A 247 -7.40 -11.34 6.28
C THR A 247 -8.83 -10.87 6.56
N GLU A 248 -9.56 -11.67 7.35
CA GLU A 248 -10.96 -11.39 7.72
C GLU A 248 -11.10 -10.33 8.81
N LEU A 249 -10.22 -10.32 9.81
CA LEU A 249 -10.33 -9.37 10.90
C LEU A 249 -9.85 -7.99 10.45
N SER A 250 -10.50 -6.95 10.94
CA SER A 250 -10.03 -5.57 10.84
C SER A 250 -10.34 -4.80 12.11
N THR A 251 -9.50 -3.81 12.41
CA THR A 251 -9.81 -2.74 13.37
C THR A 251 -10.13 -1.47 12.60
N THR A 252 -11.04 -0.65 13.11
CA THR A 252 -11.44 0.62 12.51
C THR A 252 -11.75 1.69 13.55
N TYR A 253 -11.51 2.95 13.18
CA TYR A 253 -11.99 4.13 13.89
C TYR A 253 -11.96 5.35 12.96
N ARG A 254 -12.47 6.46 13.48
CA ARG A 254 -12.29 7.79 12.91
C ARG A 254 -11.60 8.70 13.92
N PHE A 255 -10.83 9.68 13.46
CA PHE A 255 -10.10 10.60 14.34
C PHE A 255 -10.23 12.03 13.85
N GLY A 256 -10.41 12.98 14.77
CA GLY A 256 -10.35 14.42 14.47
C GLY A 256 -11.54 14.93 13.65
N SER A 257 -11.85 16.22 13.71
CA SER A 257 -12.98 16.84 12.98
C SER A 257 -12.47 17.97 12.11
N GLY A 258 -12.98 18.08 10.88
CA GLY A 258 -12.60 19.17 9.98
C GLY A 258 -12.93 18.83 8.53
N PRO A 259 -12.55 19.68 7.57
CA PRO A 259 -12.59 19.28 6.17
C PRO A 259 -11.64 18.10 5.94
N GLY A 260 -11.97 17.29 4.95
CA GLY A 260 -11.08 16.27 4.42
C GLY A 260 -9.79 16.82 3.82
N GLY A 261 -9.04 15.89 3.24
CA GLY A 261 -7.80 16.14 2.54
C GLY A 261 -6.59 15.39 3.12
N PRO A 262 -5.54 15.25 2.30
CA PRO A 262 -4.40 14.38 2.59
C PRO A 262 -3.59 14.82 3.82
N MET A 263 -3.45 16.13 4.03
CA MET A 263 -2.75 16.72 5.20
C MET A 263 -3.69 17.05 6.37
N SER A 264 -4.95 16.61 6.33
CA SER A 264 -5.90 16.91 7.41
C SER A 264 -5.55 16.12 8.68
N GLY A 265 -5.65 16.80 9.83
CA GLY A 265 -5.59 16.15 11.13
C GLY A 265 -6.79 15.24 11.39
N ALA A 266 -7.83 15.30 10.55
CA ALA A 266 -8.96 14.38 10.57
C ALA A 266 -8.78 13.26 9.54
N CYS A 267 -9.14 12.02 9.90
CA CYS A 267 -9.06 10.88 8.99
C CYS A 267 -10.07 9.77 9.31
N SER A 268 -10.32 8.93 8.32
CA SER A 268 -10.94 7.61 8.48
C SER A 268 -9.83 6.55 8.47
N TYR A 269 -9.94 5.54 9.32
CA TYR A 269 -8.89 4.53 9.48
C TYR A 269 -9.47 3.13 9.57
N PHE A 270 -8.80 2.20 8.91
CA PHE A 270 -8.90 0.80 9.25
C PHE A 270 -7.56 0.10 9.02
N ALA A 271 -7.38 -1.05 9.66
CA ALA A 271 -6.28 -1.95 9.36
C ALA A 271 -6.81 -3.38 9.30
N PRO A 272 -6.54 -4.16 8.22
CA PRO A 272 -6.68 -5.60 8.24
C PRO A 272 -5.72 -6.19 9.29
N ILE A 273 -6.21 -7.13 10.09
CA ILE A 273 -5.48 -7.70 11.22
C ILE A 273 -5.21 -9.18 11.00
N ARG A 274 -3.97 -9.58 11.25
CA ARG A 274 -3.59 -10.99 11.45
C ARG A 274 -2.98 -11.16 12.83
N THR A 275 -3.25 -12.30 13.47
CA THR A 275 -2.69 -12.63 14.77
C THR A 275 -1.56 -13.64 14.60
N PHE A 276 -0.33 -13.21 14.87
CA PHE A 276 0.82 -14.11 14.83
C PHE A 276 1.97 -13.58 15.70
N ALA A 277 2.85 -14.50 16.08
CA ALA A 277 4.08 -14.20 16.81
C ALA A 277 5.16 -13.71 15.85
N VAL A 278 5.88 -12.65 16.24
CA VAL A 278 7.07 -12.20 15.51
C VAL A 278 8.28 -12.89 16.12
N THR A 279 8.64 -14.06 15.58
CA THR A 279 9.79 -14.83 16.07
C THR A 279 11.09 -14.34 15.44
N GLU A 280 12.21 -14.62 16.08
CA GLU A 280 13.52 -14.59 15.43
C GLU A 280 13.46 -15.52 14.20
N GLY A 281 13.92 -15.04 13.04
CA GLY A 281 13.88 -15.80 11.80
C GLY A 281 12.60 -15.59 10.97
N LEU A 282 11.58 -14.89 11.48
CA LEU A 282 10.34 -14.67 10.74
C LEU A 282 10.61 -14.02 9.38
N ALA A 283 9.97 -14.54 8.34
CA ALA A 283 9.70 -13.82 7.11
C ALA A 283 8.22 -14.00 6.78
N PHE A 284 7.53 -12.89 6.59
CA PHE A 284 6.09 -12.84 6.39
C PHE A 284 5.81 -11.99 5.15
N THR A 285 4.90 -12.46 4.30
CA THR A 285 4.53 -11.78 3.06
C THR A 285 3.03 -11.83 2.88
N TYR A 286 2.45 -10.75 2.37
CA TYR A 286 1.03 -10.67 2.06
C TYR A 286 0.80 -9.71 0.88
N ASP A 287 -0.31 -9.95 0.19
CA ASP A 287 -0.74 -9.15 -0.95
C ASP A 287 -1.86 -8.19 -0.51
N VAL A 288 -1.86 -6.99 -1.05
CA VAL A 288 -2.88 -5.96 -0.88
C VAL A 288 -3.24 -5.42 -2.25
N TYR A 289 -4.52 -5.22 -2.50
CA TYR A 289 -5.02 -4.63 -3.74
C TYR A 289 -5.83 -3.38 -3.39
N MET A 290 -5.59 -2.29 -4.09
CA MET A 290 -6.35 -1.06 -3.97
C MET A 290 -7.01 -0.69 -5.28
N MET A 291 -8.20 -0.11 -5.18
CA MET A 291 -8.94 0.44 -6.30
C MET A 291 -9.74 1.66 -5.85
N ILE A 292 -9.95 2.59 -6.77
CA ILE A 292 -10.88 3.72 -6.61
C ILE A 292 -12.09 3.48 -7.51
N GLY A 293 -13.30 3.66 -6.99
CA GLY A 293 -14.54 3.43 -7.75
C GLY A 293 -15.78 3.43 -6.87
N THR A 294 -16.92 3.04 -7.46
CA THR A 294 -18.14 2.78 -6.69
C THR A 294 -18.07 1.45 -5.94
N VAL A 295 -18.84 1.28 -4.87
CA VAL A 295 -18.91 0.01 -4.11
C VAL A 295 -19.12 -1.20 -5.02
N GLU A 296 -19.96 -1.10 -6.04
CA GLU A 296 -20.22 -2.17 -7.01
C GLU A 296 -18.98 -2.48 -7.86
N GLU A 297 -18.29 -1.47 -8.38
CA GLU A 297 -17.05 -1.64 -9.14
C GLU A 297 -15.96 -2.29 -8.29
N LEU A 298 -15.80 -1.83 -7.05
CA LEU A 298 -14.81 -2.35 -6.09
C LEU A 298 -15.07 -3.83 -5.82
N ARG A 299 -16.31 -4.20 -5.48
CA ARG A 299 -16.65 -5.60 -5.18
C ARG A 299 -16.46 -6.50 -6.40
N ALA A 300 -16.88 -6.06 -7.58
CA ALA A 300 -16.70 -6.82 -8.82
C ALA A 300 -15.21 -7.09 -9.10
N ALA A 301 -14.35 -6.06 -9.00
CA ALA A 301 -12.93 -6.22 -9.23
C ALA A 301 -12.26 -7.15 -8.19
N PHE A 302 -12.67 -7.08 -6.93
CA PHE A 302 -12.13 -7.96 -5.88
C PHE A 302 -12.62 -9.40 -6.00
N TYR A 303 -13.82 -9.63 -6.54
CA TYR A 303 -14.29 -10.97 -6.90
C TYR A 303 -13.44 -11.56 -8.01
N ASP A 304 -13.19 -10.82 -9.08
CA ASP A 304 -12.33 -11.27 -10.17
C ASP A 304 -10.91 -11.63 -9.66
N LEU A 305 -10.35 -10.82 -8.76
CA LEU A 305 -9.06 -11.09 -8.14
C LEU A 305 -9.09 -12.31 -7.21
N HIS A 306 -10.17 -12.50 -6.44
CA HIS A 306 -10.37 -13.69 -5.63
C HIS A 306 -10.45 -14.95 -6.48
N GLU A 307 -11.30 -14.96 -7.51
CA GLU A 307 -11.47 -16.10 -8.41
C GLU A 307 -10.15 -16.47 -9.09
N LYS A 308 -9.42 -15.50 -9.65
CA LYS A 308 -8.09 -15.75 -10.25
C LYS A 308 -7.11 -16.38 -9.26
N ARG A 309 -7.16 -16.00 -7.99
CA ARG A 309 -6.24 -16.50 -6.97
C ARG A 309 -6.55 -17.94 -6.51
N TYR A 310 -7.81 -18.35 -6.53
CA TYR A 310 -8.26 -19.64 -5.98
C TYR A 310 -8.83 -20.60 -7.04
N SER A 311 -8.68 -20.28 -8.33
CA SER A 311 -9.01 -21.17 -9.45
C SER A 311 -7.80 -21.98 -9.97
N GLU A 312 -6.62 -21.76 -9.39
CA GLU A 312 -5.40 -22.58 -9.55
C GLU A 312 -5.23 -23.57 -8.40
#